data_AF-A0A6A4V610-F1
#
_entry.id   AF-A0A6A4V610-F1
#
_cell.length_a   1.000
_cell.length_b   1.000
_cell.length_c   1.000
_cell.angle_alpha   90.00
_cell.angle_beta   90.00
_cell.angle_gamma   90.00
#
_symmetry.space_group_name_H-M   'P 1'
#
loop_
_entity.id
_entity.type
_entity.pdbx_description
1 polymer ?
#
loop_
_entity_poly.entity_id
_entity_poly.type
_entity_poly.pdbx_seq_one_letter_code
_entity_poly.pdbx_strand_id
1 'polypeptide(L)'
;MRPCRLRCQYEEAAKFPDAIVGGRFIREPADSTERYTRWANQLSPRQLTQQVVTSHGPTVIMPTWFCSRAVFDRVDGFDESGRGTPEDLIFFYRHLDLGGTVRRVPDEVLVYRYHPDAATFTIHEDTIWALRLERLCRHWLDGWIDGFTIWNAGKQGRKLYRSLPDELRDRVLAFCDVDERKLRQGVYIYENSELRPKPRVPIVHFSKAQKPFVICVKMDLTGGQFEKNLASLGLEEAKDYVMFS
;
A
#
# COMPACT_ATOMS: atom_id res chain seq x y z
N MET A 1 -11.00 21.61 9.00
CA MET A 1 -12.06 20.57 9.11
C MET A 1 -13.36 21.14 8.57
N ARG A 2 -14.25 20.30 8.03
CA ARG A 2 -15.60 20.71 7.59
C ARG A 2 -16.60 20.57 8.75
N PRO A 3 -17.65 21.42 8.84
CA PRO A 3 -18.59 21.40 9.96
C PRO A 3 -19.32 20.06 10.17
N CYS A 4 -19.54 19.28 9.11
CA CYS A 4 -20.23 17.99 9.18
C CYS A 4 -19.41 16.86 9.84
N ARG A 5 -18.08 17.03 9.98
CA ARG A 5 -17.14 15.97 10.34
C ARG A 5 -17.61 15.14 11.55
N LEU A 6 -17.83 15.81 12.69
CA LEU A 6 -18.13 15.11 13.94
C LEU A 6 -19.42 14.29 13.84
N ARG A 7 -20.47 14.88 13.27
CA ARG A 7 -21.76 14.22 13.10
C ARG A 7 -21.64 12.99 12.20
N CYS A 8 -21.09 13.14 10.99
CA CYS A 8 -20.99 12.03 10.03
C CYS A 8 -20.13 10.88 10.57
N GLN A 9 -18.99 11.19 11.20
CA GLN A 9 -18.10 10.16 11.73
C GLN A 9 -18.63 9.49 12.99
N TYR A 10 -19.33 10.22 13.86
CA TYR A 10 -19.98 9.67 15.05
C TYR A 10 -21.10 8.70 14.66
N GLU A 11 -21.97 9.07 13.72
CA GLU A 11 -23.06 8.21 13.24
C GLU A 11 -22.54 6.87 12.70
N GLU A 12 -21.38 6.88 12.05
CA GLU A 12 -20.73 5.65 11.54
C GLU A 12 -20.02 4.87 12.66
N ALA A 13 -19.29 5.54 13.55
CA ALA A 13 -18.61 4.92 14.67
C ALA A 13 -19.58 4.27 15.67
N ALA A 14 -20.78 4.84 15.84
CA ALA A 14 -21.83 4.25 16.68
C ALA A 14 -22.33 2.89 16.15
N LYS A 15 -22.29 2.69 14.82
CA LYS A 15 -22.64 1.41 14.18
C LYS A 15 -21.48 0.41 14.22
N PHE A 16 -20.25 0.92 14.24
CA PHE A 16 -19.02 0.13 14.19
C PHE A 16 -18.05 0.57 15.30
N PRO A 17 -18.31 0.19 16.57
CA PRO A 17 -17.58 0.71 17.73
C PRO A 17 -16.08 0.37 17.74
N ASP A 18 -15.70 -0.68 17.01
CA ASP A 18 -14.33 -1.15 16.83
C ASP A 18 -13.64 -0.59 15.57
N ALA A 19 -14.25 0.38 14.89
CA ALA A 19 -13.70 0.96 13.68
C ALA A 19 -12.85 2.21 13.93
N ILE A 20 -11.81 2.38 13.12
CA ILE A 20 -11.28 3.71 12.80
C ILE A 20 -12.14 4.27 11.67
N VAL A 21 -12.80 5.39 11.92
CA VAL A 21 -13.64 6.08 10.94
C VAL A 21 -12.93 7.33 10.41
N GLY A 22 -12.56 7.31 9.13
CA GLY A 22 -12.08 8.49 8.41
C GLY A 22 -13.17 9.13 7.57
N GLY A 23 -12.81 10.10 6.73
CA GLY A 23 -13.68 10.65 5.70
C GLY A 23 -12.89 11.07 4.46
N ARG A 24 -13.61 11.52 3.42
CA ARG A 24 -12.97 12.09 2.24
C ARG A 24 -12.36 13.44 2.56
N PHE A 25 -11.47 13.89 1.69
CA PHE A 25 -10.85 15.21 1.82
C PHE A 25 -10.62 15.87 0.47
N ILE A 26 -10.47 17.18 0.50
CA ILE A 26 -9.98 17.97 -0.62
C ILE A 26 -8.67 18.63 -0.26
N ARG A 27 -7.91 19.05 -1.26
CA ARG A 27 -6.62 19.72 -1.09
C ARG A 27 -6.75 21.23 -1.24
N GLU A 28 -5.89 21.95 -0.53
CA GLU A 28 -5.68 23.38 -0.73
C GLU A 28 -4.15 23.61 -0.90
N PRO A 29 -3.67 24.01 -2.08
CA PRO A 29 -4.42 24.19 -3.34
C PRO A 29 -4.92 22.86 -3.94
N ALA A 30 -5.97 22.94 -4.77
CA ALA A 30 -6.75 21.76 -5.22
C ALA A 30 -5.95 20.75 -6.05
N ASP A 31 -4.91 21.21 -6.74
CA ASP A 31 -4.01 20.43 -7.59
C ASP A 31 -2.88 19.72 -6.81
N SER A 32 -2.76 19.99 -5.50
CA SER A 32 -1.73 19.35 -4.68
C SER A 32 -1.96 17.85 -4.54
N THR A 33 -0.97 17.03 -4.92
CA THR A 33 -0.99 15.57 -4.75
C THR A 33 -2.24 14.88 -5.34
N GLU A 34 -2.74 15.37 -6.47
CA GLU A 34 -4.04 14.94 -7.06
C GLU A 34 -4.26 13.42 -7.10
N ARG A 35 -3.25 12.65 -7.55
CA ARG A 35 -3.33 11.17 -7.60
C ARG A 35 -3.55 10.54 -6.23
N TYR A 36 -2.90 11.05 -5.19
CA TYR A 36 -3.07 10.55 -3.83
C TYR A 36 -4.49 10.85 -3.31
N THR A 37 -4.96 12.09 -3.54
CA THR A 37 -6.33 12.49 -3.17
C THR A 37 -7.37 11.62 -3.87
N ARG A 38 -7.18 11.36 -5.17
CA ARG A 38 -8.06 10.48 -5.95
C ARG A 38 -8.07 9.06 -5.40
N TRP A 39 -6.90 8.45 -5.23
CA TRP A 39 -6.75 7.13 -4.65
C TRP A 39 -7.48 7.03 -3.29
N ALA A 40 -7.12 7.88 -2.34
CA ALA A 40 -7.65 7.83 -0.98
C ALA A 40 -9.17 8.05 -0.90
N ASN A 41 -9.74 8.88 -1.79
CA ASN A 41 -11.19 9.14 -1.81
C ASN A 41 -12.01 8.09 -2.57
N GLN A 42 -11.37 7.30 -3.44
CA GLN A 42 -12.04 6.34 -4.33
C GLN A 42 -11.94 4.88 -3.88
N LEU A 43 -11.08 4.54 -2.91
CA LEU A 43 -11.00 3.17 -2.38
C LEU A 43 -12.39 2.63 -2.00
N SER A 44 -12.74 1.43 -2.44
CA SER A 44 -13.94 0.73 -1.96
C SER A 44 -13.80 0.35 -0.47
N PRO A 45 -14.90 0.00 0.23
CA PRO A 45 -14.84 -0.45 1.61
C PRO A 45 -13.87 -1.62 1.84
N ARG A 46 -13.77 -2.57 0.88
CA ARG A 46 -12.82 -3.68 0.95
C ARG A 46 -11.38 -3.21 0.77
N GLN A 47 -11.15 -2.28 -0.15
CA GLN A 47 -9.81 -1.76 -0.42
C GLN A 47 -9.22 -0.95 0.74
N LEU A 48 -10.05 -0.42 1.66
CA LEU A 48 -9.55 0.21 2.88
C LEU A 48 -8.69 -0.74 3.73
N THR A 49 -8.94 -2.05 3.69
CA THR A 49 -8.12 -3.04 4.41
C THR A 49 -7.15 -3.79 3.49
N GLN A 50 -7.35 -3.76 2.17
CA GLN A 50 -6.50 -4.49 1.21
C GLN A 50 -5.30 -3.65 0.71
N GLN A 51 -5.48 -2.35 0.46
CA GLN A 51 -4.42 -1.48 -0.12
C GLN A 51 -3.54 -0.80 0.94
N VAL A 52 -3.44 -1.41 2.11
CA VAL A 52 -2.75 -0.85 3.29
C VAL A 52 -1.23 -0.86 3.14
N VAL A 53 -0.69 -1.71 2.26
CA VAL A 53 0.76 -1.83 1.98
C VAL A 53 1.24 -0.97 0.80
N THR A 54 0.40 -0.07 0.28
CA THR A 54 0.81 0.93 -0.72
C THR A 54 1.66 2.04 -0.10
N SER A 55 2.41 2.78 -0.92
CA SER A 55 3.26 3.90 -0.46
C SER A 55 2.49 5.12 0.05
N HIS A 56 1.16 5.07 -0.04
CA HIS A 56 0.30 6.20 0.24
C HIS A 56 -0.09 6.35 1.71
N GLY A 57 -0.10 5.25 2.49
CA GLY A 57 -0.18 5.24 3.95
C GLY A 57 -1.37 5.96 4.61
N PRO A 58 -1.81 5.41 5.74
CA PRO A 58 -3.12 4.77 5.93
C PRO A 58 -4.21 5.03 4.87
N THR A 59 -5.06 4.03 4.62
CA THR A 59 -6.14 4.10 3.60
C THR A 59 -7.28 5.06 3.96
N VAL A 60 -7.35 5.46 5.22
CA VAL A 60 -8.11 6.62 5.70
C VAL A 60 -7.14 7.63 6.26
N ILE A 61 -7.27 8.89 5.87
CA ILE A 61 -6.22 9.87 6.12
C ILE A 61 -6.30 10.49 7.53
N MET A 62 -5.15 10.67 8.16
CA MET A 62 -5.03 11.59 9.30
C MET A 62 -5.10 13.05 8.80
N PRO A 63 -5.56 14.01 9.64
CA PRO A 63 -6.04 13.87 11.01
C PRO A 63 -7.56 13.61 11.10
N THR A 64 -8.15 12.89 10.14
CA THR A 64 -9.62 12.70 10.13
C THR A 64 -10.10 11.63 11.09
N TRP A 65 -9.23 10.77 11.62
CA TRP A 65 -9.66 9.59 12.37
C TRP A 65 -10.57 9.91 13.54
N PHE A 66 -11.62 9.11 13.65
CA PHE A 66 -12.60 9.12 14.73
C PHE A 66 -12.78 7.67 15.16
N CYS A 67 -12.55 7.38 16.44
CA CYS A 67 -12.71 6.04 17.00
C CYS A 67 -13.07 6.13 18.48
N SER A 68 -13.56 5.04 19.06
CA SER A 68 -13.84 4.95 20.48
C SER A 68 -12.55 4.96 21.31
N ARG A 69 -12.63 5.38 22.58
CA ARG A 69 -11.52 5.28 23.53
C ARG A 69 -10.97 3.85 23.63
N ALA A 70 -11.86 2.86 23.60
CA ALA A 70 -11.51 1.45 23.60
C ALA A 70 -10.64 1.02 22.42
N VAL A 71 -10.84 1.59 21.22
CA VAL A 71 -9.95 1.33 20.06
C VAL A 71 -8.53 1.79 20.37
N PHE A 72 -8.35 3.00 20.91
CA PHE A 72 -7.03 3.51 21.26
C PHE A 72 -6.39 2.68 22.37
N ASP A 73 -7.14 2.35 23.43
CA ASP A 73 -6.63 1.53 24.55
C ASP A 73 -6.19 0.15 24.08
N ARG A 74 -6.97 -0.48 23.19
CA ARG A 74 -6.64 -1.79 22.61
C ARG A 74 -5.34 -1.75 21.80
N VAL A 75 -5.12 -0.66 21.06
CA VAL A 75 -3.90 -0.46 20.27
C VAL A 75 -2.71 -0.03 21.13
N ASP A 76 -2.93 0.37 22.39
CA ASP A 76 -1.90 0.86 23.31
C ASP A 76 -1.28 2.20 22.87
N GLY A 77 -2.09 3.03 22.23
CA GLY A 77 -1.70 4.38 21.80
C GLY A 77 -0.71 4.46 20.65
N PHE A 78 -0.20 5.69 20.44
CA PHE A 78 0.76 6.00 19.39
C PHE A 78 2.19 5.68 19.85
N ASP A 79 3.06 5.35 18.90
CA ASP A 79 4.47 5.18 19.16
C ASP A 79 5.13 6.55 19.49
N GLU A 80 5.73 6.66 20.67
CA GLU A 80 6.35 7.89 21.17
C GLU A 80 7.88 7.93 20.99
N SER A 81 8.46 7.05 20.17
CA SER A 81 9.92 6.97 19.94
C SER A 81 10.55 8.23 19.34
N GLY A 82 9.74 9.20 18.92
CA GLY A 82 10.18 10.55 18.55
C GLY A 82 10.19 10.81 17.05
N ARG A 83 10.89 11.88 16.64
CA ARG A 83 10.88 12.38 15.25
C ARG A 83 11.31 11.31 14.25
N GLY A 84 10.58 11.21 13.15
CA GLY A 84 10.84 10.23 12.08
C GLY A 84 10.15 8.88 12.28
N THR A 85 9.44 8.70 13.39
CA THR A 85 8.56 7.55 13.63
C THR A 85 7.26 7.74 12.84
N PRO A 86 6.82 6.77 12.02
CA PRO A 86 5.52 6.82 11.35
C PRO A 86 4.42 6.27 12.27
N GLU A 87 4.20 6.95 13.39
CA GLU A 87 3.29 6.60 14.47
C GLU A 87 1.86 6.31 13.98
N ASP A 88 1.38 7.10 13.01
CA ASP A 88 0.06 6.89 12.41
C ASP A 88 -0.02 5.53 11.71
N LEU A 89 0.99 5.19 10.89
CA LEU A 89 0.99 3.91 10.16
C LEU A 89 1.12 2.72 11.11
N ILE A 90 1.96 2.84 12.14
CA ILE A 90 2.15 1.82 13.18
C ILE A 90 0.83 1.57 13.92
N PHE A 91 0.17 2.64 14.39
CA PHE A 91 -1.15 2.54 15.04
C PHE A 91 -2.16 1.86 14.11
N PHE A 92 -2.22 2.28 12.85
CA PHE A 92 -3.14 1.73 11.86
C PHE A 92 -2.95 0.23 11.64
N TYR A 93 -1.69 -0.22 11.51
CA TYR A 93 -1.37 -1.62 11.34
C TYR A 93 -1.70 -2.44 12.58
N ARG A 94 -1.33 -1.97 13.78
CA ARG A 94 -1.66 -2.64 15.03
C ARG A 94 -3.16 -2.75 15.25
N HIS A 95 -3.93 -1.71 14.90
CA HIS A 95 -5.39 -1.75 14.92
C HIS A 95 -5.95 -2.88 14.05
N LEU A 96 -5.45 -3.02 12.81
CA LEU A 96 -5.88 -4.09 11.91
C LEU A 96 -5.46 -5.48 12.40
N ASP A 97 -4.24 -5.60 12.94
CA ASP A 97 -3.72 -6.87 13.44
C ASP A 97 -4.46 -7.36 14.70
N LEU A 98 -5.07 -6.42 15.45
CA LEU A 98 -5.96 -6.70 16.58
C LEU A 98 -7.43 -6.92 16.16
N GLY A 99 -7.70 -7.13 14.87
CA GLY A 99 -9.05 -7.40 14.35
C GLY A 99 -9.93 -6.15 14.21
N GLY A 100 -9.35 -4.95 14.34
CA GLY A 100 -10.05 -3.69 14.14
C GLY A 100 -10.49 -3.50 12.68
N THR A 101 -11.56 -2.73 12.48
CA THR A 101 -12.08 -2.43 11.13
C THR A 101 -11.82 -0.98 10.74
N VAL A 102 -11.96 -0.67 9.45
CA VAL A 102 -11.75 0.67 8.91
C VAL A 102 -12.97 1.08 8.11
N ARG A 103 -13.46 2.29 8.35
CA ARG A 103 -14.61 2.89 7.68
C ARG A 103 -14.24 4.26 7.14
N ARG A 104 -14.89 4.67 6.05
CA ARG A 104 -14.74 6.03 5.48
C ARG A 104 -16.13 6.57 5.16
N VAL A 105 -16.49 7.68 5.79
CA VAL A 105 -17.73 8.40 5.42
C VAL A 105 -17.59 8.97 4.00
N PRO A 106 -18.69 9.04 3.22
CA PRO A 106 -18.64 9.55 1.85
C PRO A 106 -18.41 11.07 1.80
N ASP A 107 -18.71 11.77 2.89
CA ASP A 107 -18.54 13.22 3.03
C ASP A 107 -17.08 13.65 3.00
N GLU A 108 -16.85 14.82 2.41
CA GLU A 108 -15.60 15.56 2.57
C GLU A 108 -15.58 16.18 3.97
N VAL A 109 -14.75 15.64 4.87
CA VAL A 109 -14.68 16.08 6.27
C VAL A 109 -13.46 16.98 6.55
N LEU A 110 -12.52 17.05 5.60
CA LEU A 110 -11.26 17.79 5.73
C LEU A 110 -10.95 18.59 4.46
N VAL A 111 -10.50 19.82 4.67
CA VAL A 111 -9.69 20.58 3.70
C VAL A 111 -8.25 20.43 4.14
N TYR A 112 -7.48 19.65 3.40
CA TYR A 112 -6.10 19.32 3.73
C TYR A 112 -5.17 20.29 3.00
N ARG A 113 -4.71 21.30 3.73
CA ARG A 113 -3.73 22.25 3.22
C ARG A 113 -2.38 21.58 2.99
N TYR A 114 -1.85 21.71 1.78
CA TYR A 114 -0.49 21.31 1.46
C TYR A 114 0.47 22.45 1.85
N HIS A 115 1.57 22.10 2.51
CA HIS A 115 2.64 23.04 2.84
C HIS A 115 3.99 22.34 2.66
N PRO A 116 5.03 23.03 2.16
CA PRO A 116 6.37 22.46 1.96
C PRO A 116 7.05 21.97 3.26
N ASP A 117 6.67 22.51 4.41
CA ASP A 117 7.24 22.11 5.72
C ASP A 117 6.46 20.98 6.42
N ALA A 118 5.79 20.10 5.66
CA ALA A 118 5.01 19.00 6.24
C ALA A 118 5.92 18.01 7.00
N ALA A 119 5.50 17.59 8.19
CA ALA A 119 6.24 16.63 9.03
C ALA A 119 6.56 15.30 8.32
N THR A 120 5.81 14.94 7.28
CA THR A 120 6.07 13.79 6.40
C THR A 120 7.50 13.77 5.85
N PHE A 121 8.16 14.92 5.66
CA PHE A 121 9.55 14.98 5.19
C PHE A 121 10.58 14.53 6.23
N THR A 122 10.18 14.36 7.50
CA THR A 122 11.07 13.91 8.58
C THR A 122 11.13 12.38 8.73
N ILE A 123 10.18 11.66 8.13
CA ILE A 123 10.14 10.19 8.16
C ILE A 123 10.99 9.64 7.00
N HIS A 124 11.94 8.76 7.31
CA HIS A 124 12.78 8.13 6.29
C HIS A 124 11.97 7.14 5.44
N GLU A 125 12.14 7.17 4.11
CA GLU A 125 11.43 6.27 3.18
C GLU A 125 11.66 4.80 3.56
N ASP A 126 12.87 4.45 4.01
CA ASP A 126 13.20 3.06 4.35
C ASP A 126 12.47 2.57 5.62
N THR A 127 12.11 3.46 6.55
CA THR A 127 11.29 3.10 7.72
C THR A 127 9.89 2.68 7.29
N ILE A 128 9.25 3.49 6.43
CA ILE A 128 7.94 3.17 5.84
C ILE A 128 8.03 1.90 4.98
N TRP A 129 9.10 1.77 4.20
CA TRP A 129 9.35 0.59 3.37
C TRP A 129 9.44 -0.69 4.19
N ALA A 130 10.20 -0.69 5.29
CA ALA A 130 10.36 -1.84 6.16
C ALA A 130 9.01 -2.29 6.77
N LEU A 131 8.23 -1.35 7.32
CA LEU A 131 6.90 -1.65 7.86
C LEU A 131 5.96 -2.24 6.81
N ARG A 132 5.94 -1.67 5.61
CA ARG A 132 5.11 -2.16 4.51
C ARG A 132 5.56 -3.53 4.04
N LEU A 133 6.86 -3.76 3.95
CA LEU A 133 7.44 -5.03 3.52
C LEU A 133 7.15 -6.14 4.52
N GLU A 134 7.32 -5.89 5.82
CA GLU A 134 6.99 -6.85 6.87
C GLU A 134 5.51 -7.24 6.78
N ARG A 135 4.62 -6.25 6.66
CA ARG A 135 3.18 -6.50 6.51
C ARG A 135 2.85 -7.26 5.23
N LEU A 136 3.49 -6.92 4.10
CA LEU A 136 3.34 -7.63 2.83
C LEU A 136 3.72 -9.11 2.98
N CYS A 137 4.85 -9.40 3.60
CA CYS A 137 5.33 -10.76 3.82
C CYS A 137 4.32 -11.55 4.65
N ARG A 138 3.99 -11.04 5.85
CA ARG A 138 3.12 -11.70 6.83
C ARG A 138 1.72 -12.01 6.31
N HIS A 139 1.11 -11.08 5.58
CA HIS A 139 -0.32 -11.17 5.22
C HIS A 139 -0.59 -11.66 3.80
N TRP A 140 0.42 -11.69 2.92
CA TRP A 140 0.27 -12.18 1.55
C TRP A 140 1.30 -13.26 1.20
N LEU A 141 2.59 -12.94 1.30
CA LEU A 141 3.63 -13.81 0.72
C LEU A 141 3.82 -15.13 1.46
N ASP A 142 3.60 -15.14 2.78
CA ASP A 142 3.68 -16.36 3.60
C ASP A 142 2.67 -17.43 3.11
N GLY A 143 1.49 -16.99 2.65
CA GLY A 143 0.45 -17.87 2.11
C GLY A 143 0.65 -18.26 0.64
N TRP A 144 1.53 -17.59 -0.10
CA TRP A 144 1.81 -17.87 -1.51
C TRP A 144 2.97 -18.88 -1.66
N ILE A 145 2.70 -20.12 -1.24
CA ILE A 145 3.70 -21.19 -1.15
C ILE A 145 4.29 -21.61 -2.50
N ASP A 146 3.48 -21.59 -3.56
CA ASP A 146 3.88 -22.02 -4.91
C ASP A 146 4.63 -20.92 -5.69
N GLY A 147 4.83 -19.77 -5.07
CA GLY A 147 5.52 -18.62 -5.66
C GLY A 147 4.59 -17.50 -6.11
N PHE A 148 5.20 -16.40 -6.57
CA PHE A 148 4.51 -15.22 -7.05
C PHE A 148 5.30 -14.45 -8.10
N THR A 149 4.63 -13.61 -8.88
CA THR A 149 5.25 -12.71 -9.86
C THR A 149 5.33 -11.29 -9.32
N ILE A 150 6.45 -10.60 -9.54
CA ILE A 150 6.57 -9.16 -9.29
C ILE A 150 6.27 -8.40 -10.58
N TRP A 151 5.16 -7.66 -10.61
CA TRP A 151 4.83 -6.80 -11.75
C TRP A 151 5.53 -5.45 -11.58
N ASN A 152 6.73 -5.35 -12.16
CA ASN A 152 7.57 -4.17 -12.43
C ASN A 152 9.01 -4.68 -12.57
N ALA A 153 9.52 -4.87 -13.79
CA ALA A 153 10.91 -5.30 -13.99
C ALA A 153 11.92 -4.13 -13.89
N GLY A 154 11.56 -3.03 -13.22
CA GLY A 154 12.33 -1.80 -13.05
C GLY A 154 12.68 -1.49 -11.59
N LYS A 155 12.87 -0.20 -11.26
CA LYS A 155 13.43 0.23 -9.97
C LYS A 155 12.66 -0.30 -8.76
N GLN A 156 11.34 -0.17 -8.73
CA GLN A 156 10.52 -0.52 -7.56
C GLN A 156 10.40 -2.04 -7.38
N GLY A 157 10.10 -2.80 -8.43
CA GLY A 157 10.05 -4.27 -8.31
C GLY A 157 11.40 -4.88 -7.98
N ARG A 158 12.50 -4.38 -8.56
CA ARG A 158 13.86 -4.81 -8.19
C ARG A 158 14.24 -4.37 -6.77
N LYS A 159 13.72 -3.25 -6.24
CA LYS A 159 13.90 -2.88 -4.81
C LYS A 159 13.18 -3.90 -3.93
N LEU A 160 11.93 -4.24 -4.25
CA LEU A 160 11.17 -5.29 -3.52
C LEU A 160 11.94 -6.61 -3.49
N TYR A 161 12.30 -7.16 -4.64
CA TYR A 161 13.02 -8.43 -4.74
C TYR A 161 14.27 -8.49 -3.85
N ARG A 162 15.08 -7.43 -3.87
CA ARG A 162 16.30 -7.32 -3.06
C ARG A 162 16.02 -7.15 -1.57
N SER A 163 14.85 -6.65 -1.20
CA SER A 163 14.47 -6.44 0.20
C SER A 163 13.83 -7.68 0.82
N LEU A 164 13.31 -8.61 0.02
CA LEU A 164 12.66 -9.83 0.52
C LEU A 164 13.63 -10.67 1.36
N PRO A 165 13.15 -11.34 2.42
CA PRO A 165 13.86 -12.46 3.04
C PRO A 165 14.22 -13.53 2.01
N ASP A 166 15.31 -14.27 2.24
CA ASP A 166 15.82 -15.22 1.26
C ASP A 166 14.77 -16.30 0.91
N GLU A 167 14.02 -16.82 1.90
CA GLU A 167 13.01 -17.86 1.64
C GLU A 167 11.85 -17.37 0.76
N LEU A 168 11.48 -16.09 0.87
CA LEU A 168 10.43 -15.49 0.04
C LEU A 168 10.97 -15.02 -1.31
N ARG A 169 12.26 -14.67 -1.38
CA ARG A 169 12.92 -14.29 -2.63
C ARG A 169 13.02 -15.48 -3.59
N ASP A 170 13.28 -16.67 -3.07
CA ASP A 170 13.34 -17.91 -3.85
C ASP A 170 11.97 -18.32 -4.44
N ARG A 171 10.88 -17.79 -3.87
CA ARG A 171 9.50 -17.96 -4.37
C ARG A 171 9.13 -17.01 -5.51
N VAL A 172 10.02 -16.09 -5.92
CA VAL A 172 9.73 -15.17 -7.03
C VAL A 172 9.87 -15.90 -8.35
N LEU A 173 8.73 -16.16 -9.00
CA LEU A 173 8.66 -16.91 -10.27
C LEU A 173 9.21 -16.11 -11.44
N ALA A 174 8.88 -14.82 -11.49
CA ALA A 174 9.28 -13.92 -12.56
C ALA A 174 9.16 -12.46 -12.12
N PHE A 175 9.82 -11.59 -12.87
CA PHE A 175 9.31 -10.24 -13.09
C PHE A 175 8.43 -10.24 -14.33
N CYS A 176 7.40 -9.39 -14.33
CA CYS A 176 6.68 -9.09 -15.56
C CYS A 176 6.61 -7.59 -15.86
N ASP A 177 6.51 -7.28 -17.16
CA ASP A 177 6.45 -5.91 -17.67
C ASP A 177 5.81 -5.86 -19.08
N VAL A 178 5.63 -4.65 -19.60
CA VAL A 178 5.25 -4.39 -21.01
C VAL A 178 6.36 -3.67 -21.78
N ASP A 179 7.33 -3.11 -21.08
CA ASP A 179 8.46 -2.41 -21.69
C ASP A 179 9.34 -3.38 -22.48
N GLU A 180 9.41 -3.19 -23.80
CA GLU A 180 10.17 -4.08 -24.68
C GLU A 180 11.66 -4.15 -24.35
N ARG A 181 12.27 -3.08 -23.82
CA ARG A 181 13.70 -3.10 -23.44
C ARG A 181 13.91 -4.06 -22.28
N LYS A 182 13.00 -4.05 -21.31
CA LYS A 182 13.05 -5.00 -20.18
C LYS A 182 12.72 -6.42 -20.63
N LEU A 183 11.79 -6.60 -21.56
CA LEU A 183 11.49 -7.92 -22.13
C LEU A 183 12.66 -8.48 -22.92
N ARG A 184 13.36 -7.65 -23.71
CA ARG A 184 14.61 -8.03 -24.41
C ARG A 184 15.75 -8.40 -23.47
N GLN A 185 15.78 -7.84 -22.25
CA GLN A 185 16.75 -8.26 -21.23
C GLN A 185 16.55 -9.74 -20.86
N GLY A 186 15.30 -10.23 -20.85
CA GLY A 186 14.92 -11.63 -20.65
C GLY A 186 15.13 -12.18 -19.24
N VAL A 187 16.19 -11.75 -18.54
CA VAL A 187 16.52 -12.20 -17.17
C VAL A 187 17.08 -11.03 -16.36
N TYR A 188 16.58 -10.87 -15.14
CA TYR A 188 17.20 -10.05 -14.11
C TYR A 188 18.22 -10.88 -13.32
N ILE A 189 19.41 -10.33 -13.11
CA ILE A 189 20.46 -10.94 -12.28
C ILE A 189 20.65 -10.07 -11.04
N TYR A 190 20.62 -10.69 -9.86
CA TYR A 190 20.90 -9.98 -8.61
C TYR A 190 22.41 -9.92 -8.35
N GLU A 191 23.06 -8.93 -8.96
CA GLU A 191 24.52 -8.79 -8.96
C GLU A 191 25.13 -8.66 -7.56
N ASN A 192 24.44 -8.03 -6.60
CA ASN A 192 24.97 -7.85 -5.25
C ASN A 192 24.70 -9.05 -4.32
N SER A 193 24.10 -10.15 -4.81
CA SER A 193 23.88 -11.34 -3.98
C SER A 193 25.20 -12.04 -3.65
N GLU A 194 25.37 -12.55 -2.43
CA GLU A 194 26.53 -13.38 -2.08
C GLU A 194 26.46 -14.79 -2.68
N LEU A 195 25.30 -15.25 -3.14
CA LEU A 195 25.11 -16.58 -3.71
C LEU A 195 25.91 -16.79 -5.02
N ARG A 196 26.35 -18.04 -5.23
CA ARG A 196 27.04 -18.48 -6.46
C ARG A 196 26.40 -19.80 -6.93
N PRO A 197 25.76 -19.85 -8.12
CA PRO A 197 25.58 -18.76 -9.08
C PRO A 197 24.71 -17.62 -8.51
N LYS A 198 24.86 -16.40 -9.07
CA LYS A 198 24.01 -15.24 -8.70
C LYS A 198 22.55 -15.57 -9.01
N PRO A 199 21.58 -15.15 -8.17
CA PRO A 199 20.16 -15.37 -8.43
C PRO A 199 19.73 -14.75 -9.76
N ARG A 200 18.92 -15.49 -10.50
CA ARG A 200 18.42 -15.14 -11.83
C ARG A 200 16.90 -15.26 -11.83
N VAL A 201 16.21 -14.21 -12.25
CA VAL A 201 14.75 -14.18 -12.31
C VAL A 201 14.32 -13.85 -13.74
N PRO A 202 13.48 -14.65 -14.40
CA PRO A 202 13.04 -14.37 -15.75
C PRO A 202 12.22 -13.07 -15.80
N ILE A 203 12.30 -12.36 -16.91
CA ILE A 203 11.48 -11.19 -17.23
C ILE A 203 10.56 -11.58 -18.37
N VAL A 204 9.25 -11.61 -18.11
CA VAL A 204 8.24 -12.04 -19.09
C VAL A 204 7.22 -10.94 -19.37
N HIS A 205 6.51 -11.04 -20.48
CA HIS A 205 5.38 -10.16 -20.75
C HIS A 205 4.25 -10.44 -19.74
N PHE A 206 3.53 -9.42 -19.27
CA PHE A 206 2.49 -9.59 -18.23
C PHE A 206 1.44 -10.66 -18.57
N SER A 207 1.08 -10.80 -19.85
CA SER A 207 0.11 -11.81 -20.30
C SER A 207 0.61 -13.26 -20.22
N LYS A 208 1.90 -13.46 -19.94
CA LYS A 208 2.53 -14.78 -19.76
C LYS A 208 2.95 -15.03 -18.31
N ALA A 209 2.73 -14.06 -17.43
CA ALA A 209 3.07 -14.16 -16.03
C ALA A 209 2.07 -15.03 -15.26
N GLN A 210 2.53 -15.60 -14.15
CA GLN A 210 1.71 -16.46 -13.30
C GLN A 210 1.29 -15.71 -12.04
N LYS A 211 0.00 -15.84 -11.70
CA LYS A 211 -0.52 -15.36 -10.42
C LYS A 211 0.02 -16.24 -9.27
N PRO A 212 0.06 -15.73 -8.03
CA PRO A 212 -0.34 -14.38 -7.61
C PRO A 212 0.70 -13.29 -7.93
N PHE A 213 0.28 -12.02 -7.87
CA PHE A 213 1.10 -10.86 -8.24
C PHE A 213 1.36 -9.90 -7.08
N VAL A 214 2.61 -9.50 -6.88
CA VAL A 214 2.92 -8.24 -6.19
C VAL A 214 3.07 -7.14 -7.23
N ILE A 215 2.16 -6.17 -7.19
CA ILE A 215 2.11 -5.08 -8.17
C ILE A 215 2.90 -3.89 -7.64
N CYS A 216 4.01 -3.59 -8.30
CA CYS A 216 4.88 -2.45 -7.99
C CYS A 216 4.77 -1.36 -9.08
N VAL A 217 3.63 -1.26 -9.75
CA VAL A 217 3.31 -0.21 -10.74
C VAL A 217 2.29 0.73 -10.11
N LYS A 218 2.57 2.05 -10.14
CA LYS A 218 1.63 3.05 -9.62
C LYS A 218 0.45 3.21 -10.59
N MET A 219 -0.74 3.27 -10.01
CA MET A 219 -1.97 3.60 -10.73
C MET A 219 -1.92 5.01 -11.32
N ASP A 220 -2.70 5.25 -12.37
CA ASP A 220 -2.89 6.54 -13.04
C ASP A 220 -1.62 7.15 -13.68
N LEU A 221 -0.54 6.38 -13.84
CA LEU A 221 0.69 6.86 -14.49
C LEU A 221 0.73 6.60 -16.00
N THR A 222 -0.12 5.71 -16.51
CA THR A 222 -0.02 5.21 -17.90
C THR A 222 -1.27 5.53 -18.73
N GLY A 223 -2.05 6.54 -18.32
CA GLY A 223 -3.29 6.91 -19.01
C GLY A 223 -4.33 5.78 -19.05
N GLY A 224 -4.35 4.91 -18.02
CA GLY A 224 -5.28 3.78 -17.94
C GLY A 224 -4.76 2.48 -18.57
N GLN A 225 -3.57 2.46 -19.19
CA GLN A 225 -3.08 1.26 -19.88
C GLN A 225 -2.74 0.13 -18.92
N PHE A 226 -2.09 0.45 -17.80
CA PHE A 226 -1.79 -0.53 -16.75
C PHE A 226 -3.09 -1.14 -16.18
N GLU A 227 -4.08 -0.29 -15.92
CA GLU A 227 -5.38 -0.67 -15.38
C GLU A 227 -6.14 -1.60 -16.33
N LYS A 228 -6.10 -1.32 -17.64
CA LYS A 228 -6.65 -2.21 -18.68
C LYS A 228 -5.93 -3.56 -18.73
N ASN A 229 -4.60 -3.56 -18.59
CA ASN A 229 -3.80 -4.78 -18.57
C ASN A 229 -4.08 -5.62 -17.33
N LEU A 230 -4.24 -5.00 -16.15
CA LEU A 230 -4.61 -5.69 -14.93
C LEU A 230 -6.03 -6.27 -15.03
N ALA A 231 -6.98 -5.48 -15.54
CA ALA A 231 -8.36 -5.92 -15.74
C ALA A 231 -8.47 -7.10 -16.72
N SER A 232 -7.64 -7.13 -17.77
CA SER A 232 -7.68 -8.22 -18.76
C SER A 232 -7.23 -9.58 -18.22
N LEU A 233 -6.54 -9.62 -17.08
CA LEU A 233 -6.15 -10.86 -16.42
C LEU A 233 -7.27 -11.46 -15.54
N GLY A 234 -8.35 -10.72 -15.26
CA GLY A 234 -9.50 -11.22 -14.49
C GLY A 234 -9.15 -11.65 -13.05
N LEU A 235 -8.19 -10.97 -12.42
CA LEU A 235 -7.65 -11.33 -11.10
C LEU A 235 -8.47 -10.70 -9.96
N GLU A 236 -8.52 -11.40 -8.82
CA GLU A 236 -9.15 -10.90 -7.59
C GLU A 236 -8.13 -10.21 -6.66
N GLU A 237 -8.37 -8.95 -6.29
CA GLU A 237 -7.51 -8.20 -5.36
C GLU A 237 -7.48 -8.84 -3.96
N ALA A 238 -6.30 -8.82 -3.33
CA ALA A 238 -5.96 -9.46 -2.07
C ALA A 238 -6.00 -11.00 -2.07
N LYS A 239 -6.25 -11.62 -3.21
CA LYS A 239 -6.14 -13.08 -3.41
C LYS A 239 -5.13 -13.41 -4.49
N ASP A 240 -5.40 -12.94 -5.71
CA ASP A 240 -4.55 -13.15 -6.88
C ASP A 240 -3.52 -12.02 -7.05
N TYR A 241 -3.70 -10.87 -6.42
CA TYR A 241 -2.69 -9.81 -6.42
C TYR A 241 -2.77 -8.88 -5.21
N VAL A 242 -1.69 -8.17 -4.94
CA VAL A 242 -1.59 -7.11 -3.93
C VAL A 242 -0.88 -5.88 -4.50
N MET A 243 -1.38 -4.68 -4.16
CA MET A 243 -0.79 -3.40 -4.57
C MET A 243 0.31 -2.96 -3.59
N PHE A 244 1.56 -2.85 -4.06
CA PHE A 244 2.72 -2.44 -3.26
C PHE A 244 3.43 -1.18 -3.81
N SER A 245 2.78 -0.46 -4.74
CA SER A 245 3.36 0.71 -5.42
C SER A 245 3.40 2.00 -4.62
#